data_AF-A0A931WMJ9-F1
#
_entry.id   AF-A0A931WMJ9-F1
#
_cell.length_a   1.000
_cell.length_b   1.000
_cell.length_c   1.000
_cell.angle_alpha   90.00
_cell.angle_beta   90.00
_cell.angle_gamma   90.00
#
_symmetry.space_group_name_H-M   'P 1'
#
loop_
_entity.id
_entity.type
_entity.pdbx_description
1 polymer ?
#
loop_
_entity_poly.entity_id
_entity_poly.type
_entity_poly.pdbx_seq_one_letter_code
_entity_poly.pdbx_strand_id
1 'polypeptide(L)' 'MTLQALDRASFEVEEGSFVSLVGPSGCGKSTLLKIISGLLPATSGEIQVSGHAVDGPLENVGMVF' A
#
# COMPACT_ATOMS: atom_id res chain seq x y z
N MET A 1 12.91 16.87 -7.86
CA MET A 1 12.16 17.30 -6.66
C MET A 1 11.20 16.18 -6.30
N THR A 2 11.42 15.47 -5.20
CA THR A 2 10.53 14.40 -4.73
C THR A 2 9.52 14.99 -3.75
N LEU A 3 8.22 14.73 -3.96
CA LEU A 3 7.17 15.08 -3.01
C LEU A 3 6.90 13.89 -2.08
N GLN A 4 6.88 14.12 -0.78
CA GLN A 4 6.57 13.09 0.20
C GLN A 4 5.07 12.82 0.24
N ALA A 5 4.64 11.64 -0.22
CA ALA A 5 3.23 11.23 -0.23
C ALA A 5 2.82 10.43 1.01
N LEU A 6 3.76 9.73 1.63
CA LEU A 6 3.58 8.89 2.82
C LEU A 6 4.76 9.13 3.76
N ASP A 7 4.50 9.11 5.06
CA ASP A 7 5.53 9.20 6.10
C ASP A 7 5.18 8.26 7.25
N ARG A 8 6.12 7.39 7.63
CA ARG A 8 6.00 6.47 8.78
C ARG A 8 4.67 5.71 8.86
N ALA A 9 4.11 5.29 7.72
CA ALA A 9 2.95 4.42 7.69
C ALA A 9 3.36 3.01 8.15
N SER A 10 2.85 2.58 9.30
CA SER A 10 3.12 1.26 9.89
C SER A 10 1.83 0.70 10.47
N PHE A 11 1.36 -0.41 9.92
CA PHE A 11 0.16 -1.10 10.37
C PHE A 11 0.20 -2.55 9.92
N GLU A 12 -0.60 -3.38 10.57
CA GLU A 12 -0.83 -4.78 10.21
C GLU A 12 -2.32 -4.97 9.95
N VAL A 13 -2.66 -5.80 8.96
CA VAL A 13 -4.03 -6.17 8.63
C VAL A 13 -4.16 -7.67 8.76
N GLU A 14 -5.00 -8.12 9.68
CA GLU A 14 -5.22 -9.54 9.92
C GLU A 14 -6.01 -10.19 8.78
N GLU A 15 -5.74 -11.47 8.53
CA GLU A 15 -6.50 -12.27 7.56
C GLU A 15 -8.00 -12.26 7.88
N GLY A 16 -8.84 -12.10 6.85
CA GLY A 16 -10.29 -12.00 7.01
C GLY A 16 -10.80 -10.62 7.45
N SER A 17 -9.92 -9.64 7.69
CA SER A 17 -10.32 -8.28 8.05
C SER A 17 -10.88 -7.50 6.87
N PHE A 18 -11.94 -6.73 7.12
CA PHE A 18 -12.41 -5.69 6.20
C PHE A 18 -11.97 -4.32 6.73
N VAL A 19 -11.01 -3.69 6.05
CA VAL A 19 -10.41 -2.42 6.48
C VAL A 19 -10.71 -1.32 5.46
N SER A 20 -10.95 -0.10 5.95
CA SER A 20 -11.11 1.10 5.12
C SER A 20 -10.02 2.12 5.41
N LEU A 21 -9.46 2.71 4.36
CA LEU A 21 -8.48 3.79 4.44
C LEU A 21 -9.16 5.13 4.13
N VAL A 22 -9.31 5.99 5.13
CA VAL A 22 -10.07 7.25 5.04
C VAL A 22 -9.16 8.46 5.22
N GLY A 23 -9.45 9.54 4.50
CA GLY A 23 -8.74 10.82 4.62
C GLY A 23 -9.03 11.78 3.47
N PRO A 24 -8.63 13.06 3.55
CA PRO A 24 -8.87 14.07 2.51
C PRO A 24 -8.28 13.70 1.14
N SER A 25 -8.77 14.31 0.06
CA SER A 25 -8.13 14.15 -1.26
C SER A 25 -6.66 14.59 -1.21
N GLY A 26 -5.78 13.87 -1.91
CA GLY A 26 -4.34 14.18 -1.94
C GLY A 26 -3.52 13.67 -0.75
N CYS A 27 -4.12 13.08 0.30
CA CYS A 27 -3.37 12.62 1.47
C CYS A 27 -2.60 11.29 1.31
N GLY A 28 -2.41 10.80 0.07
CA GLY A 28 -1.60 9.61 -0.20
C GLY A 28 -2.32 8.25 -0.21
N LYS A 29 -3.66 8.18 -0.03
CA LYS A 29 -4.40 6.91 0.00
C LYS A 29 -4.20 6.02 -1.22
N SER A 30 -4.43 6.56 -2.42
CA SER A 30 -4.24 5.81 -3.67
C SER A 30 -2.78 5.46 -3.91
N THR A 31 -1.84 6.26 -3.39
CA THR A 31 -0.41 5.95 -3.42
C THR A 31 -0.12 4.74 -2.54
N LEU A 32 -0.61 4.71 -1.30
CA LEU A 32 -0.46 3.58 -0.39
C LEU A 32 -1.09 2.30 -0.97
N LEU A 33 -2.31 2.37 -1.51
CA LEU A 33 -2.96 1.21 -2.11
C LEU A 33 -2.20 0.66 -3.33
N LYS A 34 -1.64 1.52 -4.17
CA LYS A 34 -0.79 1.11 -5.30
C LYS A 34 0.54 0.49 -4.86
N ILE A 35 1.10 0.95 -3.74
CA ILE A 35 2.31 0.35 -3.16
C ILE A 35 2.00 -1.05 -2.62
N ILE A 36 0.92 -1.20 -1.85
CA ILE A 36 0.50 -2.50 -1.31
C ILE A 36 0.20 -3.52 -2.41
N SER A 37 -0.39 -3.09 -3.52
CA SER A 37 -0.65 -3.97 -4.67
C SER A 37 0.55 -4.19 -5.59
N GLY A 38 1.71 -3.60 -5.28
CA GLY A 38 2.93 -3.73 -6.07
C GLY A 38 2.91 -2.99 -7.41
N LEU A 39 1.91 -2.12 -7.64
CA LEU A 39 1.79 -1.29 -8.84
C LEU A 39 2.66 -0.03 -8.79
N LEU A 40 3.18 0.31 -7.61
CA LEU A 40 4.11 1.41 -7.40
C LEU A 40 5.18 0.97 -6.39
N PRO A 41 6.49 1.05 -6.71
CA PRO A 41 7.52 0.69 -5.75
C PRO A 41 7.54 1.68 -4.57
N ALA A 42 7.78 1.18 -3.36
CA ALA A 42 7.99 2.02 -2.19
C ALA A 42 9.35 2.74 -2.28
N THR A 43 9.40 4.02 -1.89
CA THR A 43 10.67 4.78 -1.80
C THR A 43 11.55 4.27 -0.67
N SER A 44 10.94 3.80 0.43
CA SER A 44 11.59 3.25 1.62
C SER A 44 10.61 2.40 2.42
N GLY A 45 11.15 1.59 3.35
CA GLY A 45 10.36 0.66 4.15
C GLY A 45 10.10 -0.65 3.42
N GLU A 46 9.30 -1.51 4.05
CA GLU A 46 9.00 -2.86 3.58
C GLU A 46 7.50 -3.12 3.69
N ILE A 47 6.95 -3.89 2.75
CA ILE A 47 5.58 -4.35 2.76
C ILE A 47 5.60 -5.86 2.53
N GLN A 48 4.77 -6.58 3.28
CA GLN A 48 4.50 -8.00 3.05
C GLN A 48 3.00 -8.23 2.93
N VAL A 49 2.60 -9.08 1.98
CA VAL A 49 1.21 -9.51 1.78
C VAL A 49 1.21 -11.04 1.73
N SER A 50 0.39 -11.66 2.58
CA SER A 50 0.34 -13.13 2.70
C SER A 50 1.72 -13.78 2.89
N GLY A 51 2.59 -13.15 3.69
CA GLY A 51 3.96 -13.62 3.97
C GLY A 51 4.99 -13.40 2.85
N HIS A 52 4.61 -12.74 1.74
CA HIS A 52 5.51 -12.46 0.63
C HIS A 52 5.85 -10.97 0.59
N ALA A 53 7.13 -10.64 0.37
CA ALA A 53 7.56 -9.26 0.16
C ALA A 53 6.92 -8.69 -1.11
N VAL A 54 6.57 -7.41 -1.10
CA VAL A 54 6.01 -6.71 -2.27
C VAL A 54 7.13 -5.98 -3.02
N ASP A 55 7.70 -6.65 -4.02
CA ASP A 55 8.70 -6.10 -4.94
C ASP A 55 8.15 -5.82 -6.36
N GLY A 56 6.89 -6.21 -6.61
CA GLY A 56 6.15 -5.98 -7.84
C GLY A 56 4.68 -6.43 -7.71
N PRO A 57 3.92 -6.41 -8.82
CA PRO A 57 2.51 -6.80 -8.81
C PRO A 57 2.32 -8.25 -8.34
N LEU A 58 1.33 -8.46 -7.47
CA LEU A 58 1.02 -9.76 -6.89
C LEU A 58 -0.13 -10.45 -7.65
N GLU A 59 -0.01 -11.76 -7.88
CA GLU A 59 -1.02 -12.55 -8.61
C GLU A 59 -2.36 -12.65 -7.87
N ASN A 60 -2.34 -12.54 -6.53
CA ASN A 60 -3.49 -12.68 -5.66
C ASN A 60 -4.08 -11.35 -5.17
N VAL A 61 -3.65 -10.21 -5.74
CA VAL A 61 -4.15 -8.89 -5.37
C VAL A 61 -4.82 -8.20 -6.54
N GLY A 62 -6.11 -7.92 -6.41
CA GLY A 62 -6.88 -7.11 -7.35
C GLY A 62 -7.01 -5.66 -6.86
N MET A 63 -6.79 -4.69 -7.74
CA MET A 63 -7.10 -3.28 -7.50
C MET A 63 -8.20 -2.84 -8.48
N VAL A 64 -9.29 -2.29 -7.93
CA VAL A 64 -10.44 -1.78 -8.69
C VAL A 64 -10.56 -0.27 -8.46
N PHE A 65 -10.93 0.48 -9.49
CA PHE A 65 -11.09 1.93 -9.48
C PHE A 65 -12.56 2.34 -9.60
#